data_AF-A0A2S9RZ33-F1
#
_entry.id   AF-A0A2S9RZ33-F1
#
_cell.length_a   1.000
_cell.length_b   1.000
_cell.length_c   1.000
_cell.angle_alpha   90.00
_cell.angle_beta   90.00
_cell.angle_gamma   90.00
#
_symmetry.space_group_name_H-M   'P 1'
#
loop_
_entity.id
_entity.type
_entity.pdbx_description
1 polymer ?
#
loop_
_entity_poly.entity_id
_entity_poly.type
_entity_poly.pdbx_seq_one_letter_code
_entity_poly.pdbx_strand_id
1 'polypeptide(L)'
;MSEFVNQFPDVNADRAYTQIKSAIERISERWVKTEDERHVTKFRWVSSQTYFKKEGRFKIALTNEIMPYLTQLKGQFTQYQLNHISGFSSVHAIRLYELFTQYKRLGERYISVEELKKWLQLEDKYDRYNNLNQWVLIPALSEINEKSDLFVGYEPIKRGRKIIGVEFNITHEKPVKKRPAFPHKNKYGNFVKFNAQDPKFSSHEYSVYAKDCLKILDDFYSDLADVTLEDLVFYAKFLAVNQSHKSKFGKERGIWTELKKRGYKLSQYELVEIPKNQIDFVE
;
A
#
# COMPACT_ATOMS: atom_id res chain seq x y z
N MET A 1 9.60 26.74 -12.89
CA MET A 1 10.46 25.77 -12.16
C MET A 1 10.04 25.59 -10.71
N SER A 2 9.83 26.68 -9.96
CA SER A 2 9.40 26.64 -8.55
C SER A 2 8.15 25.79 -8.30
N GLU A 3 7.11 25.95 -9.11
CA GLU A 3 5.88 25.14 -9.00
C GLU A 3 6.13 23.64 -9.18
N PHE A 4 7.00 23.25 -10.12
CA PHE A 4 7.32 21.85 -10.37
C PHE A 4 8.10 21.24 -9.19
N VAL A 5 9.10 21.94 -8.67
CA VAL A 5 9.87 21.46 -7.51
C VAL A 5 8.98 21.36 -6.26
N ASN A 6 8.05 22.29 -6.07
CA ASN A 6 7.06 22.21 -4.98
C ASN A 6 6.13 20.99 -5.11
N GLN A 7 5.77 20.62 -6.34
CA GLN A 7 4.90 19.48 -6.62
C GLN A 7 5.64 18.13 -6.59
N PHE A 8 6.96 18.14 -6.82
CA PHE A 8 7.84 16.96 -6.86
C PHE A 8 9.08 17.18 -5.99
N PRO A 9 8.95 17.14 -4.64
CA PRO A 9 10.02 17.51 -3.71
C PRO A 9 11.24 16.59 -3.77
N ASP A 10 11.08 15.36 -4.25
CA ASP A 10 12.17 14.39 -4.43
C ASP A 10 13.07 14.73 -5.64
N VAL A 11 12.68 15.70 -6.46
CA VAL A 11 13.45 16.12 -7.64
C VAL A 11 14.44 17.21 -7.23
N ASN A 12 15.73 16.91 -7.41
CA ASN A 12 16.81 17.90 -7.24
C ASN A 12 16.59 19.11 -8.19
N ALA A 13 16.47 20.31 -7.61
CA ALA A 13 16.17 21.56 -8.33
C ALA A 13 17.20 21.88 -9.44
N ASP A 14 18.48 21.55 -9.23
CA ASP A 14 19.55 21.78 -10.22
C ASP A 14 19.41 20.84 -11.43
N ARG A 15 18.81 19.65 -11.23
CA ARG A 15 18.57 18.67 -12.29
C ARG A 15 17.18 18.76 -12.90
N ALA A 16 16.22 19.40 -12.21
CA ALA A 16 14.83 19.51 -12.64
C ALA A 16 14.70 20.14 -14.04
N TYR A 17 15.47 21.20 -14.32
CA TYR A 17 15.48 21.84 -15.63
C TYR A 17 15.86 20.87 -16.76
N THR A 18 16.95 20.13 -16.57
CA THR A 18 17.45 19.18 -17.56
C THR A 18 16.48 18.00 -17.73
N GLN A 19 15.90 17.50 -16.65
CA GLN A 19 14.91 16.42 -16.70
C GLN A 19 13.65 16.83 -17.45
N ILE A 20 13.09 18.01 -17.15
CA ILE A 20 11.92 18.53 -17.86
C ILE A 20 12.24 18.75 -19.34
N LYS A 21 13.41 19.32 -19.64
CA LYS A 21 13.84 19.51 -21.03
C LYS A 21 13.85 18.19 -21.79
N SER A 22 14.52 17.18 -21.25
CA SER A 22 14.61 15.85 -21.87
C SER A 22 13.25 15.13 -21.95
N ALA A 23 12.37 15.33 -20.96
CA ALA A 23 11.00 14.81 -21.03
C ALA A 23 10.19 15.46 -22.15
N ILE A 24 10.30 16.77 -22.33
CA ILE A 24 9.67 17.53 -23.42
C ILE A 24 10.20 17.07 -24.78
N GLU A 25 11.52 16.90 -24.93
CA GLU A 25 12.10 16.38 -26.18
C GLU A 25 11.55 14.98 -26.51
N ARG A 26 11.53 14.08 -25.52
CA ARG A 26 11.01 12.71 -25.69
C ARG A 26 9.53 12.67 -26.07
N ILE A 27 8.68 13.51 -25.48
CA ILE A 27 7.24 13.51 -25.80
C ILE A 27 6.99 14.14 -27.18
N SER A 28 7.76 15.16 -27.55
CA SER A 28 7.71 15.76 -28.90
C SER A 28 8.06 14.75 -29.99
N GLU A 29 8.98 13.82 -29.71
CA GLU A 29 9.39 12.76 -30.63
C GLU A 29 8.53 11.50 -30.58
N ARG A 30 7.42 11.48 -29.84
CA ARG A 30 6.50 10.34 -29.82
C ARG A 30 5.37 10.49 -30.83
N TRP A 31 5.07 9.39 -31.52
CA TRP A 31 3.88 9.26 -32.36
C TRP A 31 2.74 8.66 -31.55
N VAL A 32 1.55 9.22 -31.71
CA VAL A 32 0.28 8.61 -31.34
C VAL A 32 -0.27 7.92 -32.59
N LYS A 33 -0.80 6.71 -32.42
CA LYS A 33 -1.53 5.97 -33.45
C LYS A 33 -2.96 5.76 -32.96
N THR A 34 -3.92 6.15 -33.79
CA THR A 34 -5.34 5.83 -33.59
C THR A 34 -5.82 5.05 -34.81
N GLU A 35 -6.74 4.10 -34.58
CA GLU A 35 -7.21 3.19 -35.61
C GLU A 35 -8.72 2.98 -35.43
N ASP A 36 -9.46 3.19 -36.51
CA ASP A 36 -10.88 2.86 -36.63
C ASP A 36 -11.07 1.79 -37.73
N GLU A 37 -12.31 1.39 -38.01
CA GLU A 37 -12.60 0.34 -39.00
C GLU A 37 -12.11 0.64 -40.42
N ARG A 38 -11.82 1.91 -40.75
CA ARG A 38 -11.50 2.38 -42.11
C ARG A 38 -10.17 3.11 -42.22
N HIS A 39 -9.63 3.65 -41.13
CA HIS A 39 -8.46 4.53 -41.17
C HIS A 39 -7.48 4.28 -40.02
N VAL A 40 -6.21 4.49 -40.33
CA VAL A 40 -5.11 4.60 -39.37
C VAL A 40 -4.56 6.01 -39.42
N THR A 41 -4.63 6.73 -38.31
CA THR A 41 -4.10 8.09 -38.18
C THR A 41 -2.86 8.07 -37.28
N LYS A 42 -1.79 8.75 -37.72
CA LYS A 42 -0.59 8.97 -36.91
C LYS A 42 -0.31 10.47 -36.78
N PHE A 43 -0.11 10.93 -35.55
CA PHE A 43 0.19 12.33 -35.25
C PHE A 43 1.15 12.45 -34.07
N ARG A 44 1.75 13.63 -33.87
CA ARG A 44 2.66 13.91 -32.74
C ARG A 44 1.87 14.36 -31.52
N TRP A 45 2.45 14.22 -30.33
CA TRP A 45 1.88 14.84 -29.11
C TRP A 45 2.03 16.36 -29.11
N VAL A 46 3.23 16.83 -29.47
CA VAL A 46 3.63 18.24 -29.37
C VAL A 46 3.83 18.80 -30.78
N SER A 47 3.20 19.93 -31.08
CA SER A 47 3.33 20.66 -32.34
C SER A 47 4.49 21.66 -32.29
N SER A 48 4.76 22.27 -31.13
CA SER A 48 5.95 23.11 -30.93
C SER A 48 6.40 23.14 -29.48
N GLN A 49 7.70 23.40 -29.27
CA GLN A 49 8.30 23.55 -27.95
C GLN A 49 9.19 24.80 -27.93
N THR A 50 9.16 25.56 -26.84
CA THR A 50 9.97 26.78 -26.62
C THR A 50 10.60 26.75 -25.25
N TYR A 51 11.92 26.98 -25.22
CA TYR A 51 12.74 27.05 -24.03
C TYR A 51 13.14 28.49 -23.75
N PHE A 52 12.67 29.05 -22.63
CA PHE A 52 13.05 30.41 -22.24
C PHE A 52 14.33 30.35 -21.42
N LYS A 53 15.46 30.64 -22.09
CA LYS A 53 16.80 30.59 -21.48
C LYS A 53 16.84 31.51 -20.26
N LYS A 54 17.45 31.04 -19.16
CA LYS A 54 17.61 31.76 -17.88
C LYS A 54 16.31 32.10 -17.13
N GLU A 55 15.14 31.74 -17.65
CA GLU A 55 13.84 31.94 -16.98
C GLU A 55 13.31 30.68 -16.28
N GLY A 56 13.91 29.51 -16.54
CA GLY A 56 13.43 28.24 -15.97
C GLY A 56 11.99 27.90 -16.40
N ARG A 57 11.60 28.37 -17.59
CA ARG A 57 10.24 28.29 -18.14
C ARG A 57 10.24 27.57 -19.49
N PHE A 58 9.19 26.78 -19.69
CA PHE A 58 8.96 25.99 -20.89
C PHE A 58 7.56 26.31 -21.43
N LYS A 59 7.41 26.34 -22.75
CA LYS A 59 6.11 26.38 -23.41
C LYS A 59 6.05 25.21 -24.38
N ILE A 60 4.99 24.43 -24.31
CA ILE A 60 4.66 23.38 -25.27
C ILE A 60 3.30 23.70 -25.88
N ALA A 61 3.17 23.47 -27.19
CA ALA A 61 1.88 23.46 -27.87
C ALA A 61 1.56 22.02 -28.22
N LEU A 62 0.39 21.54 -27.80
CA LEU A 62 -0.10 20.23 -28.19
C LEU A 62 -0.66 20.28 -29.62
N THR A 63 -0.74 19.13 -30.28
CA THR A 63 -1.38 19.02 -31.59
C THR A 63 -2.91 19.12 -31.47
N ASN A 64 -3.61 19.54 -32.52
CA ASN A 64 -5.07 19.66 -32.47
C ASN A 64 -5.74 18.28 -32.38
N GLU A 65 -5.08 17.27 -32.95
CA GLU A 65 -5.50 15.87 -33.00
C GLU A 65 -5.61 15.24 -31.61
N ILE A 66 -4.83 15.71 -30.61
CA ILE A 66 -4.92 15.20 -29.23
C ILE A 66 -6.06 15.83 -28.44
N MET A 67 -6.56 17.00 -28.86
CA MET A 67 -7.55 17.78 -28.10
C MET A 67 -8.83 17.00 -27.80
N PRO A 68 -9.43 16.22 -28.74
CA PRO A 68 -10.60 15.40 -28.43
C PRO A 68 -10.34 14.43 -27.27
N TYR A 69 -9.15 13.82 -27.21
CA TYR A 69 -8.77 12.87 -26.17
C TYR A 69 -8.47 13.54 -24.83
N LEU A 70 -8.13 14.83 -24.82
CA LEU A 70 -7.94 15.61 -23.59
C LEU A 70 -9.25 16.27 -23.10
N THR A 71 -10.18 16.58 -24.01
CA THR A 71 -11.40 17.35 -23.72
C THR A 71 -12.63 16.47 -23.52
N GLN A 72 -12.71 15.28 -24.15
CA GLN A 72 -13.70 14.24 -23.83
C GLN A 72 -13.53 13.68 -22.42
N LEU A 73 -12.41 14.00 -21.74
CA LEU A 73 -12.15 13.69 -20.33
C LEU A 73 -13.02 14.49 -19.34
N LYS A 74 -13.79 15.50 -19.77
CA LYS A 74 -14.62 16.31 -18.86
C LYS A 74 -15.73 15.53 -18.12
N GLY A 75 -16.12 14.34 -18.58
CA GLY A 75 -17.19 13.52 -17.97
C GLY A 75 -16.77 12.17 -17.39
N GLN A 76 -15.62 11.62 -17.80
CA GLN A 76 -15.08 10.34 -17.32
C GLN A 76 -13.73 10.54 -16.61
N PHE A 77 -13.58 11.64 -15.87
CA PHE A 77 -12.34 11.88 -15.17
C PHE A 77 -12.23 10.93 -13.98
N THR A 78 -11.15 10.17 -13.97
CA THR A 78 -10.64 9.59 -12.74
C THR A 78 -9.81 10.68 -12.07
N GLN A 79 -10.43 11.44 -11.19
CA GLN A 79 -9.71 12.42 -10.38
C GLN A 79 -8.88 11.68 -9.35
N TYR A 80 -7.64 11.36 -9.74
CA TYR A 80 -6.60 10.98 -8.81
C TYR A 80 -5.73 12.19 -8.48
N GLN A 81 -5.27 12.29 -7.24
CA GLN A 81 -4.41 13.39 -6.82
C GLN A 81 -3.01 13.16 -7.42
N LEU A 82 -2.50 14.16 -8.14
CA LEU A 82 -1.12 14.13 -8.69
C LEU A 82 -0.07 13.81 -7.61
N ASN A 83 -0.37 14.18 -6.36
CA ASN A 83 0.46 13.92 -5.17
C ASN A 83 0.72 12.42 -4.91
N HIS A 84 -0.19 11.52 -5.28
CA HIS A 84 0.04 10.07 -5.09
C HIS A 84 0.95 9.50 -6.17
N ILE A 85 0.80 9.97 -7.42
CA ILE A 85 1.60 9.51 -8.55
C ILE A 85 3.01 10.10 -8.51
N SER A 86 3.20 11.29 -7.96
CA SER A 86 4.52 11.93 -7.88
C SER A 86 5.55 11.11 -7.11
N GLY A 87 5.12 10.27 -6.17
CA GLY A 87 6.00 9.36 -5.43
C GLY A 87 6.31 8.05 -6.15
N PHE A 88 5.62 7.73 -7.25
CA PHE A 88 5.82 6.49 -7.99
C PHE A 88 7.04 6.56 -8.91
N SER A 89 7.85 5.51 -8.85
CA SER A 89 9.02 5.31 -9.72
C SER A 89 8.71 4.33 -10.87
N SER A 90 7.75 3.43 -10.69
CA SER A 90 7.34 2.45 -11.70
C SER A 90 6.24 2.99 -12.61
N VAL A 91 6.49 3.00 -13.93
CA VAL A 91 5.45 3.29 -14.94
C VAL A 91 4.28 2.31 -14.85
N HIS A 92 4.54 1.07 -14.41
CA HIS A 92 3.49 0.08 -14.20
C HIS A 92 2.65 0.39 -12.95
N ALA A 93 3.24 0.93 -11.87
CA ALA A 93 2.49 1.40 -10.71
C ALA A 93 1.55 2.55 -11.09
N ILE A 94 2.03 3.50 -11.89
CA ILE A 94 1.22 4.60 -12.41
C ILE A 94 0.00 4.05 -13.18
N ARG A 95 0.23 3.19 -14.19
CA ARG A 95 -0.85 2.61 -15.00
C ARG A 95 -1.86 1.81 -14.19
N LEU A 96 -1.39 1.00 -13.24
CA LEU A 96 -2.26 0.20 -12.39
C LEU A 96 -3.06 1.08 -11.42
N TYR A 97 -2.45 2.09 -10.83
CA TYR A 97 -3.16 3.03 -9.95
C TYR A 97 -4.25 3.81 -10.70
N GLU A 98 -3.97 4.28 -11.92
CA GLU A 98 -4.97 4.91 -12.77
C GLU A 98 -6.15 3.97 -13.04
N LEU A 99 -5.84 2.71 -13.36
CA LEU A 99 -6.84 1.68 -13.58
C LEU A 99 -7.67 1.43 -12.31
N PHE A 100 -7.04 1.19 -11.17
CA PHE A 100 -7.75 0.90 -9.91
C PHE A 100 -8.58 2.07 -9.43
N THR A 101 -8.13 3.30 -9.66
CA THR A 101 -8.91 4.49 -9.30
C THR A 101 -10.22 4.58 -10.09
N GLN A 102 -10.29 4.04 -11.32
CA GLN A 102 -11.55 3.92 -12.07
C GLN A 102 -12.54 2.95 -11.39
N TYR A 103 -12.02 1.88 -10.77
CA TYR A 103 -12.81 0.84 -10.12
C TYR A 103 -12.94 1.01 -8.60
N LYS A 104 -12.43 2.10 -8.03
CA LYS A 104 -12.39 2.31 -6.56
C LYS A 104 -13.77 2.23 -5.89
N ARG A 105 -14.84 2.60 -6.60
CA ARG A 105 -16.22 2.50 -6.07
C ARG A 105 -16.74 1.07 -6.07
N LEU A 106 -16.31 0.26 -7.04
CA LEU A 106 -16.70 -1.15 -7.13
C LEU A 106 -15.89 -2.00 -6.15
N GLY A 107 -14.64 -1.62 -5.89
CA GLY A 107 -13.77 -2.28 -4.90
C GLY A 107 -13.18 -3.61 -5.38
N GLU A 108 -13.59 -4.10 -6.54
CA GLU A 108 -13.05 -5.33 -7.14
C GLU A 108 -12.99 -5.23 -8.65
N ARG A 109 -12.03 -5.96 -9.25
CA ARG A 109 -11.86 -6.00 -10.70
C ARG A 109 -11.13 -7.26 -11.16
N TYR A 110 -11.82 -8.11 -11.91
CA TYR A 110 -11.20 -9.14 -12.73
C TYR A 110 -10.53 -8.54 -13.98
N ILE A 111 -9.31 -9.00 -14.30
CA ILE A 111 -8.62 -8.70 -15.56
C ILE A 111 -7.93 -9.97 -16.07
N SER A 112 -8.14 -10.30 -17.35
CA SER A 112 -7.38 -11.40 -17.97
C SER A 112 -5.88 -11.10 -18.05
N VAL A 113 -5.03 -12.12 -18.08
CA VAL A 113 -3.58 -11.90 -18.23
C VAL A 113 -3.27 -11.17 -19.54
N GLU A 114 -3.97 -11.53 -20.61
CA GLU A 114 -3.82 -10.91 -21.92
C GLU A 114 -4.18 -9.41 -21.90
N GLU A 115 -5.32 -9.04 -21.31
CA GLU A 115 -5.70 -7.62 -21.16
C GLU A 115 -4.73 -6.86 -20.24
N LEU A 116 -4.31 -7.48 -19.14
CA LEU A 116 -3.37 -6.87 -18.20
C LEU A 116 -2.04 -6.53 -18.90
N LYS A 117 -1.52 -7.43 -19.72
CA LYS A 117 -0.33 -7.18 -20.54
C LYS A 117 -0.56 -6.05 -21.54
N LYS A 118 -1.73 -5.98 -22.18
CA LYS A 118 -2.09 -4.90 -23.09
C LYS A 118 -2.12 -3.53 -22.40
N TRP A 119 -2.81 -3.44 -21.25
CA TRP A 119 -2.85 -2.21 -20.45
C TRP A 119 -1.45 -1.76 -20.00
N LEU A 120 -0.58 -2.71 -19.68
CA LEU A 120 0.78 -2.43 -19.24
C LEU A 120 1.80 -2.30 -20.39
N GLN A 121 1.38 -2.44 -21.66
CA GLN A 121 2.25 -2.45 -22.84
C GLN A 121 3.38 -3.49 -22.75
N LEU A 122 2.99 -4.71 -22.41
CA LEU A 122 3.87 -5.86 -22.18
C LEU A 122 3.46 -7.09 -23.00
N GLU A 123 2.66 -6.92 -24.06
CA GLU A 123 2.08 -7.99 -24.88
C GLU A 123 3.13 -9.05 -25.26
N ASP A 124 4.29 -8.59 -25.73
CA ASP A 124 5.42 -9.42 -26.20
C ASP A 124 6.45 -9.77 -25.11
N LYS A 125 6.15 -9.49 -23.83
CA LYS A 125 7.06 -9.74 -22.70
C LYS A 125 6.46 -10.71 -21.71
N TYR A 126 7.28 -11.41 -20.94
CA TYR A 126 6.83 -12.29 -19.83
C TYR A 126 5.84 -13.38 -20.26
N ASP A 127 6.33 -14.38 -21.02
CA ASP A 127 5.50 -15.51 -21.48
C ASP A 127 4.83 -16.28 -20.33
N ARG A 128 5.52 -16.36 -19.20
CA ARG A 128 5.01 -17.00 -17.98
C ARG A 128 4.44 -15.96 -17.03
N TYR A 129 3.22 -16.20 -16.54
CA TYR A 129 2.58 -15.36 -15.52
C TYR A 129 3.49 -15.13 -14.31
N ASN A 130 4.25 -16.12 -13.85
CA ASN A 130 5.15 -15.96 -12.70
C ASN A 130 6.16 -14.82 -12.90
N ASN A 131 6.67 -14.64 -14.13
CA ASN A 131 7.61 -13.55 -14.41
C ASN A 131 6.89 -12.20 -14.43
N LEU A 132 5.70 -12.13 -15.05
CA LEU A 132 4.86 -10.92 -15.00
C LEU A 132 4.54 -10.54 -13.54
N ASN A 133 4.20 -11.53 -12.72
CA ASN A 133 3.86 -11.34 -11.33
C ASN A 133 5.06 -10.82 -10.51
N GLN A 134 6.20 -11.49 -10.63
CA GLN A 134 7.41 -11.17 -9.87
C GLN A 134 8.01 -9.82 -10.24
N TRP A 135 8.08 -9.50 -11.53
CA TRP A 135 8.82 -8.33 -12.02
C TRP A 135 7.94 -7.11 -12.26
N VAL A 136 6.62 -7.28 -12.32
CA VAL A 136 5.70 -6.18 -12.65
C VAL A 136 4.64 -6.00 -11.58
N LEU A 137 3.83 -7.02 -11.30
CA LEU A 137 2.67 -6.85 -10.40
C LEU A 137 3.11 -6.63 -8.95
N ILE A 138 4.00 -7.47 -8.41
CA ILE A 138 4.45 -7.35 -7.02
C ILE A 138 5.12 -5.98 -6.77
N PRO A 139 6.11 -5.52 -7.57
CA PRO A 139 6.72 -4.22 -7.36
C PRO A 139 5.73 -3.06 -7.50
N ALA A 140 4.86 -3.11 -8.51
CA ALA A 140 3.90 -2.03 -8.76
C ALA A 140 2.85 -1.93 -7.65
N LEU A 141 2.28 -3.05 -7.20
CA LEU A 141 1.30 -3.05 -6.12
C LEU A 141 1.92 -2.69 -4.77
N SER A 142 3.17 -3.10 -4.51
CA SER A 142 3.89 -2.67 -3.31
C SER A 142 4.03 -1.15 -3.27
N GLU A 143 4.42 -0.54 -4.40
CA GLU A 143 4.58 0.91 -4.49
C GLU A 143 3.25 1.66 -4.34
N ILE A 144 2.16 1.14 -4.93
CA ILE A 144 0.80 1.67 -4.76
C ILE A 144 0.39 1.64 -3.28
N ASN A 145 0.54 0.49 -2.63
CA ASN A 145 0.13 0.28 -1.23
C ASN A 145 0.96 1.09 -0.23
N GLU A 146 2.18 1.50 -0.60
CA GLU A 146 3.06 2.28 0.25
C GLU A 146 2.83 3.79 0.09
N LYS A 147 2.60 4.26 -1.15
CA LYS A 147 2.69 5.69 -1.49
C LYS A 147 1.37 6.34 -1.94
N SER A 148 0.25 5.60 -1.95
CA SER A 148 -1.04 6.12 -2.40
C SER A 148 -2.16 5.96 -1.37
N ASP A 149 -3.34 6.48 -1.73
CA ASP A 149 -4.60 6.36 -0.99
C ASP A 149 -5.35 5.05 -1.24
N LEU A 150 -4.77 4.13 -2.03
CA LEU A 150 -5.35 2.82 -2.34
C LEU A 150 -4.54 1.69 -1.73
N PHE A 151 -5.26 0.67 -1.26
CA PHE A 151 -4.72 -0.63 -0.89
C PHE A 151 -5.29 -1.68 -1.83
N VAL A 152 -4.39 -2.38 -2.50
CA VAL A 152 -4.73 -3.33 -3.55
C VAL A 152 -4.15 -4.70 -3.21
N GLY A 153 -5.07 -5.65 -3.01
CA GLY A 153 -4.79 -7.07 -2.97
C GLY A 153 -5.09 -7.71 -4.33
N TYR A 154 -4.57 -8.90 -4.57
CA TYR A 154 -4.91 -9.65 -5.78
C TYR A 154 -4.83 -11.16 -5.59
N GLU A 155 -5.66 -11.87 -6.35
CA GLU A 155 -5.70 -13.33 -6.40
C GLU A 155 -5.62 -13.83 -7.86
N PRO A 156 -4.66 -14.70 -8.20
CA PRO A 156 -4.58 -15.29 -9.53
C PRO A 156 -5.70 -16.30 -9.79
N ILE A 157 -6.43 -16.13 -10.89
CA ILE A 157 -7.50 -17.03 -11.33
C ILE A 157 -6.94 -18.09 -12.28
N LYS A 158 -7.20 -19.36 -11.95
CA LYS A 158 -6.67 -20.53 -12.69
C LYS A 158 -7.72 -21.18 -13.57
N ARG A 159 -7.27 -21.69 -14.73
CA ARG A 159 -7.97 -22.69 -15.52
C ARG A 159 -7.02 -23.88 -15.73
N GLY A 160 -7.28 -24.97 -15.01
CA GLY A 160 -6.33 -26.07 -14.89
C GLY A 160 -5.01 -25.60 -14.29
N ARG A 161 -3.90 -25.80 -15.00
CA ARG A 161 -2.55 -25.35 -14.57
C ARG A 161 -2.20 -23.92 -14.99
N LYS A 162 -2.98 -23.30 -15.90
CA LYS A 162 -2.69 -21.97 -16.43
C LYS A 162 -3.41 -20.90 -15.61
N ILE A 163 -2.71 -19.80 -15.31
CA ILE A 163 -3.33 -18.57 -14.80
C ILE A 163 -3.95 -17.83 -15.98
N ILE A 164 -5.25 -17.58 -15.93
CA ILE A 164 -6.01 -16.93 -17.01
C ILE A 164 -6.31 -15.47 -16.73
N GLY A 165 -6.25 -15.06 -15.46
CA GLY A 165 -6.53 -13.69 -15.04
C GLY A 165 -6.17 -13.47 -13.59
N VAL A 166 -6.45 -12.26 -13.15
CA VAL A 166 -6.19 -11.78 -11.79
C VAL A 166 -7.44 -11.06 -11.31
N GLU A 167 -7.91 -11.43 -10.12
CA GLU A 167 -8.93 -10.68 -9.40
C GLU A 167 -8.24 -9.68 -8.49
N PHE A 168 -8.51 -8.40 -8.65
CA PHE A 168 -7.99 -7.34 -7.79
C PHE A 168 -9.05 -6.93 -6.77
N ASN A 169 -8.63 -6.71 -5.52
CA ASN A 169 -9.45 -6.10 -4.47
C ASN A 169 -8.85 -4.74 -4.11
N ILE A 170 -9.67 -3.69 -4.11
CA ILE A 170 -9.26 -2.29 -4.05
C ILE A 170 -9.99 -1.63 -2.87
N THR A 171 -9.25 -1.11 -1.89
CA THR A 171 -9.79 -0.45 -0.69
C THR A 171 -9.08 0.87 -0.41
N HIS A 172 -9.71 1.73 0.40
CA HIS A 172 -9.13 2.99 0.90
C HIS A 172 -8.55 2.87 2.31
N GLU A 173 -8.95 1.84 3.04
CA GLU A 173 -8.40 1.51 4.35
C GLU A 173 -7.39 0.39 4.20
N LYS A 174 -6.27 0.48 4.94
CA LYS A 174 -5.33 -0.64 5.04
C LYS A 174 -6.12 -1.86 5.49
N PRO A 175 -6.16 -2.95 4.70
CA PRO A 175 -6.85 -4.14 5.13
C PRO A 175 -6.17 -4.63 6.42
N VAL A 176 -6.90 -4.54 7.53
CA VAL A 176 -6.46 -5.08 8.81
C VAL A 176 -6.50 -6.59 8.65
N LYS A 177 -5.33 -7.22 8.50
CA LYS A 177 -5.26 -8.67 8.61
C LYS A 177 -5.89 -9.04 9.97
N LYS A 178 -6.86 -9.94 9.95
CA LYS A 178 -7.42 -10.50 11.19
C LYS A 178 -6.57 -11.69 11.57
N ARG A 179 -5.96 -11.65 12.76
CA ARG A 179 -5.32 -12.83 13.31
C ARG A 179 -6.35 -13.93 13.60
N PRO A 180 -5.93 -15.20 13.66
CA PRO A 180 -6.78 -16.27 14.15
C PRO A 180 -7.39 -15.94 15.52
N ALA A 181 -8.64 -16.34 15.73
CA ALA A 181 -9.28 -16.20 17.03
C ALA A 181 -8.53 -17.02 18.09
N PHE A 182 -8.49 -16.52 19.33
CA PHE A 182 -7.91 -17.30 20.42
C PHE A 182 -8.82 -18.47 20.79
N PRO A 183 -8.25 -19.62 21.15
CA PRO A 183 -9.05 -20.75 21.63
C PRO A 183 -9.64 -20.43 23.01
N HIS A 184 -10.90 -20.00 23.10
CA HIS A 184 -11.54 -19.64 24.39
C HIS A 184 -11.61 -20.78 25.44
N LYS A 185 -11.22 -22.00 25.05
CA LYS A 185 -11.14 -23.19 25.88
C LYS A 185 -9.74 -23.76 25.79
N ASN A 186 -9.26 -24.32 26.90
CA ASN A 186 -8.04 -25.12 26.88
C ASN A 186 -8.26 -26.42 26.05
N LYS A 187 -7.19 -27.21 25.89
CA LYS A 187 -7.23 -28.50 25.19
C LYS A 187 -8.23 -29.53 25.72
N TYR A 188 -8.82 -29.30 26.90
CA TYR A 188 -9.83 -30.15 27.53
C TYR A 188 -11.26 -29.58 27.45
N GLY A 189 -11.45 -28.45 26.76
CA GLY A 189 -12.78 -27.83 26.60
C GLY A 189 -13.22 -26.92 27.76
N ASN A 190 -12.35 -26.68 28.75
CA ASN A 190 -12.65 -25.83 29.89
C ASN A 190 -12.24 -24.37 29.63
N PHE A 191 -13.08 -23.43 30.07
CA PHE A 191 -12.75 -22.01 30.06
C PHE A 191 -11.65 -21.70 31.07
N VAL A 192 -10.68 -20.91 30.65
CA VAL A 192 -9.57 -20.45 31.50
C VAL A 192 -9.71 -18.96 31.79
N LYS A 193 -9.35 -18.54 33.00
CA LYS A 193 -9.50 -17.15 33.46
C LYS A 193 -8.15 -16.54 33.82
N PHE A 194 -7.99 -15.29 33.43
CA PHE A 194 -6.87 -14.43 33.80
C PHE A 194 -7.13 -13.80 35.17
N ASN A 195 -6.12 -13.77 36.04
CA ASN A 195 -6.16 -12.97 37.26
C ASN A 195 -5.54 -11.59 37.00
N ALA A 196 -6.35 -10.56 36.87
CA ALA A 196 -5.88 -9.20 36.55
C ALA A 196 -5.21 -8.49 37.73
N GLN A 197 -5.55 -8.85 38.96
CA GLN A 197 -4.96 -8.28 40.17
C GLN A 197 -3.57 -8.86 40.43
N ASP A 198 -3.42 -10.18 40.27
CA ASP A 198 -2.12 -10.84 40.35
C ASP A 198 -1.95 -11.89 39.24
N PRO A 199 -1.43 -11.48 38.08
CA PRO A 199 -1.27 -12.34 36.90
C PRO A 199 -0.50 -13.63 37.16
N LYS A 200 0.49 -13.61 38.06
CA LYS A 200 1.33 -14.77 38.40
C LYS A 200 0.56 -15.87 39.11
N PHE A 201 -0.56 -15.53 39.75
CA PHE A 201 -1.46 -16.48 40.39
C PHE A 201 -2.60 -16.91 39.47
N SER A 202 -2.51 -16.63 38.17
CA SER A 202 -3.39 -17.28 37.20
C SER A 202 -3.15 -18.80 37.19
N SER A 203 -4.20 -19.57 36.92
CA SER A 203 -4.12 -21.04 36.90
C SER A 203 -3.02 -21.58 35.97
N HIS A 204 -2.54 -22.79 36.25
CA HIS A 204 -1.60 -23.47 35.36
C HIS A 204 -2.20 -23.66 33.95
N GLU A 205 -3.49 -23.96 33.87
CA GLU A 205 -4.23 -24.08 32.62
C GLU A 205 -4.24 -22.76 31.83
N TYR A 206 -4.42 -21.62 32.51
CA TYR A 206 -4.32 -20.31 31.86
C TYR A 206 -2.89 -20.04 31.38
N SER A 207 -1.87 -20.44 32.14
CA SER A 207 -0.47 -20.30 31.72
C SER A 207 -0.16 -21.05 30.42
N VAL A 208 -0.67 -22.28 30.29
CA VAL A 208 -0.55 -23.07 29.06
C VAL A 208 -1.30 -22.39 27.91
N TYR A 209 -2.55 -21.98 28.15
CA TYR A 209 -3.36 -21.25 27.16
C TYR A 209 -2.69 -19.94 26.69
N ALA A 210 -2.10 -19.18 27.60
CA ALA A 210 -1.40 -17.94 27.29
C ALA A 210 -0.20 -18.17 26.36
N LYS A 211 0.52 -19.28 26.54
CA LYS A 211 1.63 -19.68 25.66
C LYS A 211 1.15 -19.99 24.24
N ASP A 212 0.04 -20.72 24.10
CA ASP A 212 -0.54 -21.04 22.79
C ASP A 212 -1.03 -19.77 22.08
N CYS A 213 -1.65 -18.85 22.82
CA CYS A 213 -2.11 -17.56 22.27
C CYS A 213 -0.96 -16.62 21.90
N LEU A 214 0.13 -16.60 22.68
CA LEU A 214 1.34 -15.85 22.32
C LEU A 214 1.93 -16.33 21.01
N LYS A 215 1.92 -17.65 20.78
CA LYS A 215 2.40 -18.21 19.51
C LYS A 215 1.56 -17.73 18.33
N ILE A 216 0.23 -17.69 18.47
CA ILE A 216 -0.67 -17.15 17.42
C ILE A 216 -0.30 -15.70 17.10
N LEU A 217 -0.04 -14.87 18.11
CA LEU A 217 0.35 -13.47 17.91
C LEU A 217 1.72 -13.35 17.22
N ASP A 218 2.72 -14.11 17.69
CA ASP A 218 4.10 -14.07 17.17
C ASP A 218 4.20 -14.59 15.73
N ASP A 219 3.40 -15.60 15.37
CA ASP A 219 3.31 -16.11 14.01
C ASP A 219 2.58 -15.11 13.07
N PHE A 220 1.67 -14.31 13.62
CA PHE A 220 0.87 -13.36 12.85
C PHE A 220 1.58 -12.02 12.61
N TYR A 221 2.25 -11.46 13.63
CA TYR A 221 2.89 -10.16 13.56
C TYR A 221 4.38 -10.24 13.20
N SER A 222 4.77 -9.46 12.19
CA SER A 222 6.17 -9.35 11.78
C SER A 222 6.90 -8.24 12.52
N ASP A 223 6.25 -7.08 12.66
CA ASP A 223 6.75 -5.89 13.36
C ASP A 223 5.82 -5.54 14.53
N LEU A 224 6.40 -5.01 15.62
CA LEU A 224 5.67 -4.54 16.79
C LEU A 224 4.80 -3.31 16.44
N ALA A 225 5.24 -2.49 15.48
CA ALA A 225 4.48 -1.32 15.01
C ALA A 225 3.10 -1.70 14.44
N ASP A 226 2.99 -2.88 13.84
CA ASP A 226 1.74 -3.38 13.22
C ASP A 226 0.75 -3.96 14.23
N VAL A 227 1.17 -4.24 15.47
CA VAL A 227 0.33 -4.85 16.49
C VAL A 227 -0.77 -3.88 16.91
N THR A 228 -2.03 -4.32 16.97
CA THR A 228 -3.15 -3.45 17.40
C THR A 228 -3.07 -3.13 18.89
N LEU A 229 -3.73 -2.07 19.36
CA LEU A 229 -3.81 -1.76 20.79
C LEU A 229 -4.44 -2.92 21.59
N GLU A 230 -5.46 -3.57 21.03
CA GLU A 230 -6.09 -4.75 21.61
C GLU A 230 -5.09 -5.90 21.77
N ASP A 231 -4.29 -6.18 20.74
CA ASP A 231 -3.31 -7.26 20.77
C ASP A 231 -2.08 -6.94 21.62
N LEU A 232 -1.71 -5.67 21.78
CA LEU A 232 -0.72 -5.26 22.79
C LEU A 232 -1.22 -5.56 24.21
N VAL A 233 -2.52 -5.36 24.49
CA VAL A 233 -3.10 -5.76 25.78
C VAL A 233 -3.03 -7.28 25.97
N PHE A 234 -3.31 -8.06 24.93
CA PHE A 234 -3.19 -9.52 24.99
C PHE A 234 -1.74 -9.98 25.20
N TYR A 235 -0.77 -9.40 24.49
CA TYR A 235 0.65 -9.63 24.73
C TYR A 235 1.02 -9.39 26.19
N ALA A 236 0.61 -8.25 26.76
CA ALA A 236 0.87 -7.94 28.15
C ALA A 236 0.24 -8.97 29.10
N LYS A 237 -1.05 -9.32 28.90
CA LYS A 237 -1.76 -10.33 29.71
C LYS A 237 -1.04 -11.68 29.70
N PHE A 238 -0.64 -12.16 28.53
CA PHE A 238 -0.04 -13.50 28.41
C PHE A 238 1.41 -13.58 28.90
N LEU A 239 2.16 -12.48 28.77
CA LEU A 239 3.55 -12.39 29.28
C LEU A 239 3.59 -12.20 30.80
N ALA A 240 2.59 -11.56 31.40
CA ALA A 240 2.54 -11.29 32.84
C ALA A 240 2.37 -12.55 33.71
N VAL A 241 1.75 -13.60 33.17
CA VAL A 241 1.44 -14.83 33.92
C VAL A 241 2.70 -15.55 34.39
N ASN A 242 3.76 -15.52 33.59
CA ASN A 242 4.98 -16.24 33.88
C ASN A 242 6.19 -15.45 33.40
N GLN A 243 7.13 -15.18 34.31
CA GLN A 243 8.34 -14.38 34.03
C GLN A 243 9.27 -15.01 32.98
N SER A 244 9.14 -16.32 32.75
CA SER A 244 9.85 -17.06 31.71
C SER A 244 9.17 -16.95 30.34
N HIS A 245 7.90 -16.53 30.26
CA HIS A 245 7.26 -16.26 28.97
C HIS A 245 7.99 -15.11 28.26
N LYS A 246 8.22 -15.32 26.96
CA LYS A 246 8.85 -14.35 26.08
C LYS A 246 8.17 -14.46 24.73
N SER A 247 7.84 -13.31 24.16
CA SER A 247 7.36 -13.20 22.78
C SER A 247 8.53 -12.93 21.83
N LYS A 248 8.25 -12.97 20.53
CA LYS A 248 9.15 -12.47 19.48
C LYS A 248 9.58 -11.02 19.73
N PHE A 249 8.69 -10.19 20.29
CA PHE A 249 8.97 -8.80 20.63
C PHE A 249 9.57 -8.60 22.03
N GLY A 250 9.92 -9.69 22.71
CA GLY A 250 10.59 -9.67 24.00
C GLY A 250 9.65 -9.93 25.19
N LYS A 251 9.97 -9.29 26.32
CA LYS A 251 9.25 -9.46 27.58
C LYS A 251 8.18 -8.40 27.73
N GLU A 252 7.30 -8.63 28.71
CA GLU A 252 6.17 -7.76 29.05
C GLU A 252 6.55 -6.26 29.06
N ARG A 253 7.65 -5.89 29.72
CA ARG A 253 8.12 -4.49 29.81
C ARG A 253 8.24 -3.78 28.45
N GLY A 254 8.65 -4.49 27.39
CA GLY A 254 8.74 -3.91 26.05
C GLY A 254 7.37 -3.54 25.46
N ILE A 255 6.35 -4.35 25.76
CA ILE A 255 4.96 -4.09 25.37
C ILE A 255 4.41 -2.86 26.10
N TRP A 256 4.71 -2.72 27.38
CA TRP A 256 4.34 -1.52 28.16
C TRP A 256 4.99 -0.25 27.62
N THR A 257 6.26 -0.32 27.20
CA THR A 257 6.95 0.80 26.56
C THR A 257 6.27 1.20 25.26
N GLU A 258 5.88 0.23 24.42
CA GLU A 258 5.17 0.51 23.17
C GLU A 258 3.78 1.10 23.40
N LEU A 259 3.02 0.60 24.38
CA LEU A 259 1.73 1.18 24.76
C LEU A 259 1.89 2.64 25.23
N LYS A 260 2.90 2.93 26.05
CA LYS A 260 3.19 4.30 26.51
C LYS A 260 3.55 5.21 25.34
N LYS A 261 4.36 4.74 24.39
CA LYS A 261 4.70 5.47 23.16
C LYS A 261 3.45 5.83 22.35
N ARG A 262 2.42 4.97 22.39
CA ARG A 262 1.12 5.21 21.74
C ARG A 262 0.15 6.04 22.58
N GLY A 263 0.57 6.54 23.75
CA GLY A 263 -0.27 7.36 24.62
C GLY A 263 -1.21 6.58 25.54
N TYR A 264 -0.95 5.29 25.75
CA TYR A 264 -1.79 4.42 26.59
C TYR A 264 -0.99 3.77 27.73
N LYS A 265 -1.70 3.42 28.80
CA LYS A 265 -1.19 2.58 29.89
C LYS A 265 -2.17 1.45 30.19
N LEU A 266 -1.73 0.47 30.95
CA LEU A 266 -2.59 -0.60 31.45
C LEU A 266 -2.92 -0.37 32.92
N SER A 267 -4.20 -0.46 33.28
CA SER A 267 -4.69 -0.54 34.65
C SER A 267 -5.44 -1.84 34.81
N GLN A 268 -4.97 -2.75 35.65
CA GLN A 268 -5.50 -4.13 35.74
C GLN A 268 -5.62 -4.82 34.35
N TYR A 269 -4.65 -4.55 33.47
CA TYR A 269 -4.63 -5.05 32.08
C TYR A 269 -5.86 -4.64 31.25
N GLU A 270 -6.46 -3.52 31.59
CA GLU A 270 -7.39 -2.76 30.74
C GLU A 270 -6.70 -1.50 30.22
N LEU A 271 -7.02 -1.14 28.97
CA LEU A 271 -6.40 -0.02 28.27
C LEU A 271 -6.95 1.30 28.80
N VAL A 272 -6.06 2.21 29.19
CA VAL A 272 -6.40 3.55 29.70
C VAL A 272 -5.57 4.59 28.96
N GLU A 273 -6.22 5.64 28.44
CA GLU A 273 -5.55 6.78 27.82
C GLU A 273 -4.73 7.58 28.85
N ILE A 274 -3.52 7.97 28.45
CA ILE A 274 -2.68 8.86 29.24
C ILE A 274 -3.14 10.30 28.96
N PRO A 275 -3.53 11.08 29.99
CA PRO A 275 -3.88 12.48 29.80
C PRO A 275 -2.73 13.25 29.14
N LYS A 276 -3.04 14.11 28.17
CA LYS A 276 -2.05 14.89 27.40
C LYS A 276 -1.08 15.68 28.29
N ASN A 277 -1.51 16.05 29.50
CA ASN A 277 -0.75 16.81 30.49
C ASN A 277 0.32 15.98 31.22
N GLN A 278 0.49 14.70 30.89
CA GLN A 278 1.48 13.77 31.47
C GLN A 278 2.41 13.15 30.40
N ILE A 279 2.40 13.66 29.17
CA ILE A 279 3.20 13.15 28.04
C ILE A 279 4.62 13.73 28.03
N ASP A 280 4.87 14.81 28.78
CA ASP A 280 6.22 15.37 28.91
C ASP A 280 7.15 14.42 29.69
N PHE A 281 8.40 14.36 29.24
CA PHE A 281 9.52 13.50 29.65
C PHE A 281 9.59 12.13 28.97
N VAL A 282 9.94 12.09 27.68
CA VAL A 282 11.09 11.33 27.15
C VAL A 282 11.61 12.04 25.87
N GLU A 283 12.70 12.81 25.99
CA GLU A 283 13.70 12.95 24.92
C GLU A 283 14.56 11.67 24.87
#